data_AF-A0A3B9MSR5-F1
#
_entry.id   AF-A0A3B9MSR5-F1
#
_cell.length_a   1.000
_cell.length_b   1.000
_cell.length_c   1.000
_cell.angle_alpha   90.00
_cell.angle_beta   90.00
_cell.angle_gamma   90.00
#
_symmetry.space_group_name_H-M   'P 1'
#
loop_
_entity.id
_entity.type
_entity.pdbx_description
1 polymer ?
#
loop_
_entity_poly.entity_id
_entity_poly.type
_entity_poly.pdbx_seq_one_letter_code
_entity_poly.pdbx_strand_id
1 'polypeptide(L)'
;MQDFSIDNSEQYFDVLRELGNIGAGNATTALAEMLQCKVDMKVPQVKLMEFKEVGEAVGGEENVVAGVYLLVEGDITGSMMFLLEEAAAHTLVNKLMGGMMEPSPDGSFSDMELSALKEIGNIIVGSYLNSLSTLTGMCIYPTPPELAIDMAEAILSVPAIAFG
;
A
#
# COMPACT_ATOMS: atom_id res chain seq x y z
N MET A 1 12.19 -3.01 -29.70
CA MET A 1 12.36 -3.74 -28.44
C MET A 1 13.83 -3.67 -28.09
N GLN A 2 14.20 -2.78 -27.17
CA GLN A 2 15.56 -2.74 -26.65
C GLN A 2 15.71 -3.85 -25.61
N ASP A 3 16.79 -4.62 -25.74
CA ASP A 3 17.22 -5.64 -24.79
C ASP A 3 17.27 -5.05 -23.38
N PHE A 4 16.42 -5.57 -22.49
CA PHE A 4 16.54 -5.36 -21.04
C PHE A 4 17.65 -6.29 -20.54
N SER A 5 18.91 -5.89 -20.75
CA SER A 5 20.07 -6.62 -20.22
C SER A 5 20.10 -6.51 -18.69
N ILE A 6 20.19 -7.66 -18.02
CA ILE A 6 20.09 -7.91 -16.56
C ILE A 6 21.19 -7.20 -15.72
N ASP A 7 22.13 -6.48 -16.34
CA ASP A 7 23.27 -5.84 -15.68
C ASP A 7 22.93 -4.62 -14.80
N ASN A 8 21.72 -4.06 -14.93
CA ASN A 8 21.27 -2.86 -14.18
C ASN A 8 20.32 -3.16 -13.02
N SER A 9 20.03 -4.43 -12.68
CA SER A 9 18.99 -4.79 -11.71
C SER A 9 19.24 -4.18 -10.33
N GLU A 10 20.47 -4.22 -9.82
CA GLU A 10 20.81 -3.66 -8.50
C GLU A 10 20.58 -2.15 -8.44
N GLN A 11 20.94 -1.41 -9.49
CA GLN A 11 20.72 0.03 -9.56
C GLN A 11 19.22 0.38 -9.58
N TYR A 12 18.40 -0.41 -10.28
CA TYR A 12 16.94 -0.23 -10.24
C TYR A 12 16.36 -0.52 -8.85
N PHE A 13 16.85 -1.57 -8.17
CA PHE A 13 16.42 -1.87 -6.81
C PHE A 13 16.80 -0.79 -5.82
N ASP A 14 18.00 -0.22 -5.92
CA ASP A 14 18.42 0.90 -5.08
C ASP A 14 17.58 2.15 -5.35
N VAL A 15 17.23 2.44 -6.61
CA VAL A 15 16.31 3.54 -6.94
C VAL A 15 14.91 3.29 -6.38
N LEU A 16 14.37 2.07 -6.49
CA LEU A 16 13.07 1.71 -5.90
C LEU A 16 13.09 1.78 -4.37
N ARG A 17 14.21 1.42 -3.75
CA ARG A 17 14.42 1.54 -2.31
C ARG A 17 14.49 3.00 -1.87
N GLU A 18 15.22 3.84 -2.60
CA GLU A 18 15.31 5.26 -2.30
C GLU A 18 13.98 5.98 -2.54
N LEU A 19 13.26 5.58 -3.58
CA LEU A 19 11.89 6.00 -3.83
C LEU A 19 10.97 5.59 -2.66
N GLY A 20 11.10 4.35 -2.19
CA GLY A 20 10.43 3.87 -0.98
C GLY A 20 10.74 4.71 0.23
N ASN A 21 12.01 5.03 0.47
CA ASN A 21 12.47 5.91 1.56
C ASN A 21 11.82 7.30 1.50
N ILE A 22 11.84 7.95 0.33
CA ILE A 22 11.28 9.29 0.15
C ILE A 22 9.75 9.25 0.27
N GLY A 23 9.11 8.31 -0.43
CA GLY A 23 7.66 8.12 -0.39
C GLY A 23 7.16 7.82 1.01
N ALA A 24 7.89 6.99 1.76
CA ALA A 24 7.59 6.69 3.13
C ALA A 24 7.79 7.90 4.06
N GLY A 25 8.85 8.70 3.88
CA GLY A 25 9.05 9.92 4.66
C GLY A 25 7.90 10.92 4.49
N ASN A 26 7.43 11.08 3.25
CA ASN A 26 6.27 11.92 2.94
C ASN A 26 4.98 11.34 3.54
N ALA A 27 4.75 10.03 3.37
CA ALA A 27 3.61 9.34 3.97
C ALA A 27 3.64 9.44 5.50
N THR A 28 4.82 9.30 6.13
CA THR A 28 4.99 9.42 7.58
C THR A 28 4.56 10.79 8.07
N THR A 29 4.97 11.86 7.36
CA THR A 29 4.57 13.23 7.70
C THR A 29 3.06 13.38 7.61
N ALA A 30 2.46 12.96 6.49
CA ALA A 30 1.01 13.05 6.28
C ALA A 30 0.22 12.22 7.31
N LEU A 31 0.66 10.98 7.60
CA LEU A 31 0.04 10.14 8.60
C LEU A 31 0.21 10.70 10.02
N ALA A 32 1.36 11.29 10.35
CA ALA A 32 1.57 11.93 11.65
C ALA A 32 0.62 13.12 11.85
N GLU A 33 0.40 13.91 10.80
CA GLU A 33 -0.59 15.00 10.81
C GLU A 33 -2.02 14.46 10.97
N MET A 34 -2.39 13.40 10.24
CA MET A 34 -3.73 12.79 10.38
C MET A 34 -3.97 12.18 11.75
N LEU A 35 -3.01 11.40 12.25
CA LEU A 35 -3.12 10.65 13.51
C LEU A 35 -2.84 11.54 14.74
N GLN A 36 -2.42 12.79 14.53
CA GLN A 36 -2.00 13.73 15.59
C GLN A 36 -0.99 13.09 16.55
N CYS A 37 -0.13 12.22 16.04
CA CYS A 37 0.86 11.51 16.83
C CYS A 37 2.15 11.32 16.03
N LYS A 38 3.26 11.08 16.74
CA LYS A 38 4.52 10.75 16.06
C LYS A 38 4.40 9.36 15.43
N VAL A 39 4.47 9.33 14.11
CA VAL A 39 4.62 8.11 13.32
C VAL A 39 6.10 7.98 12.97
N ASP A 40 6.67 6.80 13.17
CA ASP A 40 8.01 6.44 12.71
C ASP A 40 7.87 5.27 11.73
N MET A 41 7.97 5.55 10.43
CA MET A 41 7.90 4.52 9.41
C MET A 41 9.30 4.17 8.95
N LYS A 42 9.75 2.96 9.27
CA LYS A 42 10.96 2.38 8.70
C LYS A 42 10.59 1.74 7.38
N VAL A 43 11.23 2.17 6.29
CA VAL A 43 11.03 1.54 4.99
C VAL A 43 11.66 0.15 5.00
N PRO A 44 10.86 -0.92 4.85
CA PRO A 44 11.40 -2.26 4.82
C PRO A 44 11.92 -2.61 3.42
N GLN A 45 12.52 -3.80 3.31
CA GLN A 45 13.16 -4.35 2.12
C GLN A 45 12.29 -4.23 0.86
N VAL A 46 12.90 -3.82 -0.26
CA VAL A 46 12.32 -3.97 -1.60
C VAL A 46 12.70 -5.35 -2.12
N LYS A 47 11.72 -6.11 -2.63
CA LYS A 47 11.93 -7.42 -3.24
C LYS A 47 11.12 -7.51 -4.52
N LEU A 48 11.71 -8.13 -5.54
CA LEU A 48 10.97 -8.59 -6.71
C LEU A 48 10.56 -10.03 -6.41
N MET A 49 9.27 -10.27 -6.46
CA MET A 49 8.66 -11.53 -6.06
C MET A 49 7.68 -11.96 -7.15
N GLU A 50 7.55 -13.26 -7.33
CA GLU A 50 6.44 -13.80 -8.12
C GLU A 50 5.13 -13.67 -7.32
N PHE A 51 4.00 -13.53 -8.01
CA PHE A 51 2.68 -13.35 -7.38
C PHE A 51 2.37 -14.42 -6.31
N LYS A 52 2.75 -15.68 -6.57
CA LYS A 52 2.57 -16.82 -5.66
C LYS A 52 3.30 -16.65 -4.32
N GLU A 53 4.37 -15.86 -4.27
CA GLU A 53 5.19 -15.65 -3.06
C GLU A 53 4.62 -14.53 -2.19
N VAL A 54 3.73 -13.69 -2.72
CA VAL A 54 3.15 -12.55 -2.00
C VAL A 54 2.21 -13.01 -0.89
N GLY A 55 1.43 -14.08 -1.10
CA GLY A 55 0.54 -14.65 -0.09
C GLY A 55 1.27 -15.11 1.17
N GLU A 56 2.40 -15.80 1.01
CA GLU A 56 3.25 -16.18 2.15
C GLU A 56 3.85 -14.95 2.85
N ALA A 57 4.20 -13.90 2.12
CA ALA A 57 4.79 -12.68 2.68
C ALA A 57 3.82 -11.88 3.56
N VAL A 58 2.51 -12.06 3.41
CA VAL A 58 1.46 -11.36 4.18
C VAL A 58 0.84 -12.21 5.29
N GLY A 59 1.54 -13.26 5.72
CA GLY A 59 1.13 -14.10 6.85
C GLY A 59 0.42 -15.41 6.46
N GLY A 60 0.39 -15.74 5.17
CA GLY A 60 -0.24 -16.94 4.63
C GLY A 60 -1.55 -16.64 3.90
N GLU A 61 -1.92 -17.54 2.98
CA GLU A 61 -3.06 -17.39 2.07
C GLU A 61 -4.41 -17.21 2.81
N GLU A 62 -4.57 -17.90 3.93
CA GLU A 62 -5.78 -17.88 4.78
C GLU A 62 -5.86 -16.67 5.72
N ASN A 63 -4.82 -15.84 5.79
CA ASN A 63 -4.80 -14.70 6.69
C ASN A 63 -5.75 -13.60 6.21
N VAL A 64 -6.60 -13.09 7.09
CA VAL A 64 -7.53 -12.00 6.76
C VAL A 64 -6.77 -10.68 6.73
N VAL A 65 -6.86 -9.99 5.60
CA VAL A 65 -6.17 -8.73 5.36
C VAL A 65 -7.14 -7.68 4.83
N ALA A 66 -6.91 -6.43 5.22
CA ALA A 66 -7.51 -5.27 4.58
C ALA A 66 -6.60 -4.82 3.43
N GLY A 67 -7.12 -4.87 2.20
CA GLY A 67 -6.41 -4.46 1.00
C GLY A 67 -7.01 -3.20 0.40
N VAL A 68 -6.17 -2.17 0.25
CA VAL A 68 -6.50 -0.95 -0.51
C VAL A 68 -5.83 -1.03 -1.87
N TYR A 69 -6.64 -1.05 -2.92
CA TYR A 69 -6.20 -1.24 -4.29
C TYR A 69 -6.46 0.02 -5.12
N LEU A 70 -5.46 0.43 -5.90
CA LEU A 70 -5.53 1.59 -6.79
C LEU A 70 -4.89 1.24 -8.13
N LEU A 71 -5.48 1.74 -9.21
CA LEU A 71 -4.84 1.76 -10.51
C LEU A 71 -3.98 3.01 -10.63
N VAL A 72 -2.92 2.88 -11.40
CA VAL A 72 -1.98 3.94 -11.74
C VAL A 72 -2.18 4.29 -13.20
N GLU A 73 -2.37 5.57 -13.46
CA GLU A 73 -2.61 6.11 -14.80
C GLU A 73 -1.63 7.25 -15.11
N GLY A 74 -1.54 7.60 -16.39
CA GLY A 74 -0.67 8.64 -16.92
C GLY A 74 0.43 8.07 -17.81
N ASP A 75 1.66 8.56 -17.65
CA ASP A 75 2.82 8.13 -18.42
C ASP A 75 3.24 6.68 -18.12
N ILE A 76 2.88 6.19 -16.93
CA ILE A 76 2.98 4.78 -16.54
C ILE A 76 1.59 4.27 -16.18
N THR A 77 1.28 3.07 -16.64
CA THR A 77 0.10 2.32 -16.22
C THR A 77 0.48 1.16 -15.33
N GLY A 78 -0.32 0.90 -14.31
CA GLY A 78 -0.11 -0.24 -13.42
C GLY A 78 -1.11 -0.26 -12.28
N SER A 79 -0.76 -0.97 -11.21
CA SER A 79 -1.57 -1.02 -10.01
C SER A 79 -0.70 -1.01 -8.76
N MET A 80 -1.26 -0.50 -7.67
CA MET A 80 -0.66 -0.62 -6.34
C MET A 80 -1.67 -1.20 -5.36
N MET A 81 -1.16 -1.99 -4.45
CA MET A 81 -1.94 -2.60 -3.38
C MET A 81 -1.24 -2.35 -2.05
N PHE A 82 -1.98 -1.76 -1.12
CA PHE A 82 -1.58 -1.58 0.26
C PHE A 82 -2.31 -2.61 1.11
N LEU A 83 -1.56 -3.47 1.80
CA LEU A 83 -2.10 -4.59 2.59
C LEU A 83 -1.80 -4.38 4.07
N LEU A 84 -2.80 -4.65 4.89
CA LEU A 84 -2.70 -4.65 6.34
C LEU A 84 -3.37 -5.92 6.88
N GLU A 85 -2.74 -6.57 7.85
CA GLU A 85 -3.44 -7.58 8.65
C GLU A 85 -4.67 -6.95 9.32
N GLU A 86 -5.76 -7.71 9.42
CA GLU A 86 -7.03 -7.21 9.98
C GLU A 86 -6.85 -6.54 11.35
N ALA A 87 -6.09 -7.18 12.25
CA ALA A 87 -5.81 -6.65 13.58
C ALA A 87 -5.03 -5.32 13.54
N ALA A 88 -4.10 -5.18 12.58
CA ALA A 88 -3.34 -3.95 12.38
C ALA A 88 -4.23 -2.84 11.81
N ALA A 89 -5.12 -3.18 10.88
CA ALA A 89 -6.11 -2.25 10.33
C ALA A 89 -7.05 -1.69 11.41
N HIS A 90 -7.60 -2.55 12.28
CA HIS A 90 -8.40 -2.13 13.44
C HIS A 90 -7.63 -1.18 14.36
N THR A 91 -6.38 -1.54 14.68
CA THR A 91 -5.53 -0.71 15.55
C THR A 91 -5.25 0.66 14.94
N LEU A 92 -4.99 0.70 13.63
CA LEU A 92 -4.67 1.92 12.91
C LEU A 92 -5.86 2.87 12.84
N VAL A 93 -7.04 2.35 12.50
CA VAL A 93 -8.27 3.15 12.42
C VAL A 93 -8.70 3.65 13.79
N ASN A 94 -8.66 2.80 14.82
CA ASN A 94 -9.01 3.23 16.17
C ASN A 94 -8.10 4.39 16.62
N LYS A 95 -6.79 4.34 16.32
CA LYS A 95 -5.88 5.47 16.58
C LYS A 95 -6.27 6.73 15.81
N LEU A 96 -6.62 6.61 14.52
CA LEU A 96 -7.07 7.73 13.70
C LEU A 96 -8.35 8.38 14.26
N MET A 97 -9.20 7.55 14.85
CA MET A 97 -10.48 7.93 15.43
C MET A 97 -10.36 8.36 16.90
N GLY A 98 -9.15 8.62 17.40
CA GLY A 98 -8.90 9.14 18.74
C GLY A 98 -8.91 8.09 19.86
N GLY A 99 -8.86 6.80 19.52
CA GLY A 99 -8.73 5.69 20.47
C GLY A 99 -10.01 5.37 21.25
N MET A 100 -11.15 5.90 20.82
CA MET A 100 -12.44 5.76 21.50
C MET A 100 -13.39 4.77 20.81
N MET A 101 -12.94 4.09 19.75
CA MET A 101 -13.78 3.08 19.09
C MET A 101 -13.79 1.80 19.91
N GLU A 102 -15.00 1.32 20.20
CA GLU A 102 -15.21 -0.03 20.67
C GLU A 102 -15.25 -0.97 19.45
N PRO A 103 -14.55 -2.11 19.48
CA PRO A 103 -14.63 -3.10 18.41
C PRO A 103 -16.08 -3.53 18.19
N SER A 104 -16.49 -3.66 16.94
CA SER A 104 -17.78 -4.27 16.60
C SER A 104 -17.87 -5.68 17.21
N PRO A 105 -19.03 -6.12 17.71
CA PRO A 105 -19.18 -7.43 18.35
C PRO A 105 -18.81 -8.61 17.45
N ASP A 106 -18.90 -8.42 16.14
CA ASP A 106 -18.57 -9.39 15.09
C ASP A 106 -17.19 -9.13 14.46
N GLY A 107 -16.43 -8.16 14.95
CA GLY A 107 -15.13 -7.77 14.40
C GLY A 107 -15.19 -6.98 13.09
N SER A 108 -16.38 -6.64 12.60
CA SER A 108 -16.55 -5.92 11.33
C SER A 108 -16.14 -4.44 11.42
N PHE A 109 -15.74 -3.89 10.28
CA PHE A 109 -15.48 -2.47 10.12
C PHE A 109 -16.76 -1.73 9.73
N SER A 110 -17.05 -0.63 10.42
CA SER A 110 -18.09 0.33 10.04
C SER A 110 -17.70 1.13 8.79
N ASP A 111 -18.69 1.73 8.12
CA ASP A 111 -18.44 2.56 6.92
C ASP A 111 -17.43 3.70 7.16
N MET A 112 -17.41 4.24 8.38
CA MET A 112 -16.46 5.28 8.76
C MET A 112 -15.05 4.73 8.89
N GLU A 113 -14.90 3.52 9.44
CA GLU A 113 -13.60 2.85 9.56
C GLU A 113 -13.06 2.43 8.19
N LEU A 114 -13.92 1.93 7.32
CA LEU A 114 -13.58 1.61 5.92
C LEU A 114 -13.14 2.87 5.16
N SER A 115 -13.82 4.00 5.38
CA SER A 115 -13.45 5.28 4.77
C SER A 115 -12.08 5.79 5.28
N ALA A 116 -11.81 5.63 6.57
CA ALA A 116 -10.51 5.96 7.14
C ALA A 116 -9.38 5.12 6.55
N LEU A 117 -9.57 3.81 6.37
CA LEU A 117 -8.58 2.93 5.73
C LEU A 117 -8.31 3.33 4.29
N LYS A 118 -9.35 3.68 3.52
CA LYS A 118 -9.20 4.17 2.14
C LYS A 118 -8.35 5.43 2.09
N GLU A 119 -8.59 6.38 2.99
CA GLU A 119 -7.83 7.63 3.04
C GLU A 119 -6.36 7.40 3.41
N ILE A 120 -6.10 6.53 4.38
CA ILE A 120 -4.73 6.10 4.74
C ILE A 120 -4.03 5.49 3.52
N GLY A 121 -4.68 4.55 2.84
CA GLY A 121 -4.12 3.91 1.65
C GLY A 121 -3.83 4.93 0.55
N ASN A 122 -4.76 5.84 0.29
CA ASN A 122 -4.59 6.92 -0.67
C ASN A 122 -3.39 7.82 -0.36
N ILE A 123 -3.17 8.15 0.92
CA ILE A 123 -2.04 8.99 1.35
C ILE A 123 -0.70 8.28 1.20
N ILE A 124 -0.62 7.01 1.59
CA ILE A 124 0.61 6.22 1.46
C ILE A 124 0.96 6.07 -0.03
N VAL A 125 -0.01 5.65 -0.82
CA VAL A 125 0.15 5.39 -2.26
C VAL A 125 0.42 6.69 -3.03
N GLY A 126 -0.31 7.75 -2.73
CA GLY A 126 -0.10 9.08 -3.30
C GLY A 126 1.27 9.66 -2.97
N SER A 127 1.76 9.47 -1.73
CA SER A 127 3.10 9.90 -1.33
C SER A 127 4.20 9.16 -2.12
N TYR A 128 4.01 7.86 -2.36
CA TYR A 128 4.91 7.05 -3.18
C TYR A 128 4.91 7.52 -4.65
N LEU A 129 3.73 7.69 -5.26
CA LEU A 129 3.60 8.17 -6.64
C LEU A 129 4.14 9.57 -6.84
N ASN A 130 3.89 10.49 -5.91
CA ASN A 130 4.41 11.85 -6.00
C ASN A 130 5.95 11.85 -5.98
N SER A 131 6.54 10.97 -5.17
CA SER A 131 8.00 10.79 -5.12
C SER A 131 8.52 10.20 -6.44
N LEU A 132 7.78 9.26 -7.04
CA LEU A 132 8.13 8.65 -8.34
C LEU A 132 8.04 9.67 -9.47
N SER A 133 6.94 10.43 -9.51
CA SER A 133 6.72 11.52 -10.46
C SER A 133 7.82 12.58 -10.35
N THR A 134 8.18 13.01 -9.14
CA THR A 134 9.23 14.01 -8.91
C THR A 134 10.61 13.54 -9.37
N LEU A 135 10.96 12.28 -9.11
CA LEU A 135 12.27 11.73 -9.49
C LEU A 135 12.39 11.48 -10.99
N THR A 136 11.30 11.07 -11.64
CA THR A 136 11.31 10.68 -13.05
C THR A 136 10.87 11.79 -14.00
N GLY A 137 10.23 12.83 -13.49
CA GLY A 137 9.60 13.89 -14.28
C GLY A 137 8.32 13.46 -15.00
N MET A 138 7.81 12.25 -14.73
CA MET A 138 6.61 11.70 -15.37
C MET A 138 5.33 12.17 -14.67
N CYS A 139 4.25 12.31 -15.45
CA CYS A 139 2.91 12.57 -14.94
C CYS A 139 2.22 11.24 -14.58
N ILE A 140 2.15 10.95 -13.29
CA ILE A 140 1.61 9.69 -12.76
C ILE A 140 0.58 10.03 -11.68
N TYR A 141 -0.61 9.45 -11.76
CA TYR A 141 -1.69 9.72 -10.80
C TYR A 141 -2.49 8.45 -10.48
N PRO A 142 -2.96 8.31 -9.22
CA PRO A 142 -3.78 7.17 -8.81
C PRO A 142 -5.25 7.37 -9.16
N THR A 143 -5.98 6.27 -9.34
CA THR A 143 -7.45 6.27 -9.33
C THR A 143 -8.00 6.34 -7.90
N PRO A 144 -9.30 6.62 -7.69
CA PRO A 144 -9.91 6.45 -6.38
C PRO A 144 -9.67 5.04 -5.81
N PRO A 145 -9.38 4.91 -4.51
CA PRO A 145 -9.07 3.61 -3.91
C PRO A 145 -10.31 2.73 -3.74
N GLU A 146 -10.14 1.46 -4.08
CA GLU A 146 -11.05 0.38 -3.69
C GLU A 146 -10.51 -0.33 -2.47
N LEU A 147 -11.39 -0.83 -1.62
CA LEU A 147 -11.02 -1.55 -0.41
C LEU A 147 -11.79 -2.86 -0.34
N ALA A 148 -11.08 -3.93 -0.06
CA ALA A 148 -11.64 -5.24 0.26
C ALA A 148 -11.03 -5.77 1.56
N ILE A 149 -11.80 -6.58 2.29
CA ILE A 149 -11.34 -7.28 3.49
C ILE A 149 -11.70 -8.74 3.28
N ASP A 150 -10.68 -9.58 3.12
CA ASP A 150 -10.83 -10.99 2.81
C ASP A 150 -9.52 -11.73 3.11
N MET A 151 -9.51 -13.03 2.86
CA MET A 151 -8.30 -13.82 2.83
C MET A 151 -7.30 -13.25 1.82
N ALA A 152 -6.02 -13.27 2.17
CA ALA A 152 -4.94 -12.74 1.36
C ALA A 152 -4.95 -13.31 -0.06
N GLU A 153 -5.19 -14.62 -0.23
CA GLU A 153 -5.30 -15.25 -1.55
C GLU A 153 -6.40 -14.60 -2.42
N ALA A 154 -7.58 -14.38 -1.85
CA ALA A 154 -8.71 -13.80 -2.55
C ALA A 154 -8.40 -12.36 -3.01
N ILE A 155 -7.80 -11.54 -2.15
CA ILE A 155 -7.42 -10.16 -2.50
C ILE A 155 -6.31 -10.15 -3.56
N LEU A 156 -5.28 -10.98 -3.40
CA LEU A 156 -4.13 -11.02 -4.32
C LEU A 156 -4.47 -11.61 -5.69
N SER A 157 -5.54 -12.40 -5.79
CA SER A 157 -6.01 -12.92 -7.07
C SER A 157 -6.44 -11.81 -8.06
N VAL A 158 -6.93 -10.67 -7.55
CA VAL A 158 -7.41 -9.56 -8.39
C VAL A 158 -6.31 -8.97 -9.28
N PRO A 159 -5.17 -8.47 -8.74
CA PRO A 159 -4.08 -8.00 -9.58
C PRO A 159 -3.42 -9.13 -10.36
N ALA A 160 -3.36 -10.35 -9.83
CA ALA A 160 -2.79 -11.50 -10.54
C ALA A 160 -3.59 -11.87 -11.79
N ILE A 161 -4.92 -11.77 -11.77
CA ILE A 161 -5.75 -12.00 -12.97
C ILE A 161 -5.65 -10.82 -13.94
N ALA A 162 -5.55 -9.60 -13.43
CA ALA A 162 -5.52 -8.39 -14.26
C ALA A 162 -4.17 -8.18 -14.98
N PHE A 163 -3.06 -8.59 -14.37
CA PHE A 163 -1.70 -8.28 -14.84
C PHE A 163 -0.71 -9.45 -14.82
N GLY A 164 -1.11 -10.63 -14.33
CA GLY A 164 -0.30 -11.86 -14.31
C GLY A 164 -0.34 -12.67 -15.59
#